data_AF-A0AAU2PS69-F1
#
_entry.id   AF-A0AAU2PS69-F1
#
_cell.length_a   1.000
_cell.length_b   1.000
_cell.length_c   1.000
_cell.angle_alpha   90.00
_cell.angle_beta   90.00
_cell.angle_gamma   90.00
#
_symmetry.space_group_name_H-M   'P 1'
#
loop_
_entity.id
_entity.type
_entity.pdbx_description
1 polymer ?
#
loop_
_entity_poly.entity_id
_entity_poly.type
_entity_poly.pdbx_seq_one_letter_code
_entity_poly.pdbx_strand_id
1 'polypeptide(L)'
;MPTDEDGGSAMIGSNGTVSEISAPPSLDAVADLAPVHDRNRPVWLALGEDGTISRWDLTAGNHEAVGATTVPAEPDHEPWNGHQLRRRLHASHDGKFAAVVNDYGRFGEVVDLRTGEVTLALDNQGDEEETVPFSLEFAQSRGRCVVIHRTAWNRLDVSDAETGALLTDRSLPHLQTRKPRRSTTATTSTAQCM
;
A
#
# COMPACT_ATOMS: atom_id res chain seq x y z
N MET A 1 13.83 59.72 -15.11
CA MET A 1 13.32 58.50 -15.77
C MET A 1 13.70 57.31 -14.91
N PRO A 2 12.72 56.51 -14.44
CA PRO A 2 12.93 55.28 -13.69
C PRO A 2 12.97 54.06 -14.61
N THR A 3 13.66 52.99 -14.17
CA THR A 3 13.56 51.54 -14.50
C THR A 3 14.90 50.92 -14.00
N ASP A 4 15.01 49.79 -13.29
CA ASP A 4 14.19 48.58 -13.23
C ASP A 4 14.25 47.93 -11.84
N GLU A 5 13.17 47.20 -11.55
CA GLU A 5 13.03 46.19 -10.51
C GLU A 5 13.83 44.93 -10.88
N ASP A 6 14.38 44.24 -9.88
CA ASP A 6 14.44 42.77 -9.85
C ASP A 6 14.52 42.39 -8.36
N GLY A 7 13.45 41.88 -7.75
CA GLY A 7 12.89 40.57 -8.08
C GLY A 7 13.18 39.53 -7.00
N GLY A 8 13.43 39.94 -5.74
CA GLY A 8 13.51 39.03 -4.59
C GLY A 8 12.13 38.79 -4.01
N SER A 9 11.30 37.98 -4.68
CA SER A 9 10.01 37.56 -4.15
C SER A 9 10.26 36.71 -2.91
N ALA A 10 10.13 37.34 -1.73
CA ALA A 10 10.09 36.65 -0.46
C ALA A 10 8.98 35.60 -0.54
N MET A 11 9.36 34.33 -0.47
CA MET A 11 8.44 33.24 -0.13
C MET A 11 7.86 33.58 1.24
N ILE A 12 6.70 34.22 1.22
CA ILE A 12 5.80 34.38 2.35
C ILE A 12 5.44 32.98 2.81
N GLY A 13 6.24 32.45 3.74
CA GLY A 13 5.80 31.39 4.62
C GLY A 13 4.60 31.94 5.36
N SER A 14 3.38 31.59 4.91
CA SER A 14 2.20 31.89 5.69
C SER A 14 2.36 31.15 7.00
N ASN A 15 2.43 31.89 8.12
CA ASN A 15 2.26 31.31 9.44
C ASN A 15 0.91 30.60 9.44
N GLY A 16 0.91 29.28 9.23
CA GLY A 16 -0.30 28.48 9.23
C GLY A 16 -0.95 28.60 10.60
N THR A 17 -2.15 29.17 10.64
CA THR A 17 -2.95 29.18 11.86
C THR A 17 -3.32 27.74 12.17
N VAL A 18 -2.88 27.21 13.31
CA VAL A 18 -3.34 25.90 13.79
C VAL A 18 -4.78 26.06 14.24
N SER A 19 -5.67 25.24 13.69
CA SER A 19 -7.07 25.17 14.09
C SER A 19 -7.37 23.80 14.67
N GLU A 20 -8.02 23.77 15.82
CA GLU A 20 -8.58 22.55 16.39
C GLU A 20 -9.97 22.30 15.81
N ILE A 21 -10.21 21.07 15.35
CA ILE A 21 -11.50 20.65 14.79
C ILE A 21 -11.94 19.42 15.59
N SER A 22 -13.08 19.53 16.27
CA SER A 22 -13.64 18.39 16.99
C SER A 22 -14.13 17.32 16.00
N ALA A 23 -13.75 16.07 16.24
CA ALA A 23 -14.33 14.96 15.52
C ALA A 23 -15.85 14.88 15.78
N PRO A 24 -16.67 14.54 14.78
CA PRO A 24 -18.09 14.27 14.98
C PRO A 24 -18.27 13.19 16.05
N PRO A 25 -19.22 13.32 16.99
CA PRO A 25 -19.45 12.29 18.02
C PRO A 25 -19.74 10.89 17.45
N SER A 26 -20.26 10.84 16.22
CA SER A 26 -20.57 9.63 15.46
C SER A 26 -19.34 8.97 14.81
N LEU A 27 -18.17 9.62 14.78
CA LEU A 27 -16.91 9.01 14.35
C LEU A 27 -16.32 8.04 15.40
N ASP A 28 -16.91 7.98 16.60
CA ASP A 28 -16.50 7.19 17.77
C ASP A 28 -14.96 7.22 18.02
N ALA A 29 -14.40 6.19 18.65
CA ALA A 29 -12.96 6.03 18.82
C ALA A 29 -12.27 5.82 17.46
N VAL A 30 -11.37 6.74 17.11
CA VAL A 30 -10.59 6.72 15.87
C VAL A 30 -9.26 6.03 16.10
N ALA A 31 -9.02 4.93 15.37
CA ALA A 31 -7.76 4.19 15.39
C ALA A 31 -6.66 4.89 14.57
N ASP A 32 -7.00 5.44 13.40
CA ASP A 32 -6.04 6.17 12.55
C ASP A 32 -6.73 7.10 11.55
N LEU A 33 -5.96 8.03 10.98
CA LEU A 33 -6.42 9.04 10.03
C LEU A 33 -5.48 9.13 8.83
N ALA A 34 -6.04 9.25 7.62
CA ALA A 34 -5.26 9.44 6.39
C ALA A 34 -5.82 10.59 5.54
N PRO A 35 -4.99 11.56 5.11
CA PRO A 35 -5.46 12.65 4.27
C PRO A 35 -5.78 12.17 2.85
N VAL A 36 -6.79 12.75 2.21
CA VAL A 36 -7.10 12.53 0.80
C VAL A 36 -7.20 13.85 0.05
N HIS A 37 -6.78 13.84 -1.22
CA HIS A 37 -6.89 15.00 -2.07
C HIS A 37 -8.27 15.02 -2.77
N ASP A 38 -9.22 15.77 -2.20
CA ASP A 38 -10.49 16.11 -2.88
C ASP A 38 -10.48 17.57 -3.29
N ARG A 39 -9.74 17.87 -4.38
CA ARG A 39 -9.66 19.22 -4.95
C ARG A 39 -9.22 20.23 -3.87
N ASN A 40 -10.08 21.17 -3.52
CA ASN A 40 -9.84 22.21 -2.51
C ASN A 40 -10.58 21.95 -1.18
N ARG A 41 -11.17 20.76 -0.99
CA ARG A 41 -11.83 20.40 0.27
C ARG A 41 -10.86 19.64 1.18
N PRO A 42 -10.69 20.05 2.44
CA PRO A 42 -9.91 19.31 3.42
C PRO A 42 -10.69 18.07 3.85
N VAL A 43 -10.42 16.94 3.19
CA VAL A 43 -11.08 15.66 3.46
C VAL A 43 -10.06 14.67 4.00
N TRP A 44 -10.47 13.92 5.01
CA TRP A 44 -9.70 12.85 5.60
C TRP A 44 -10.50 11.55 5.55
N LEU A 45 -9.80 10.43 5.45
CA LEU A 45 -10.34 9.15 5.84
C LEU A 45 -10.04 8.91 7.31
N ALA A 46 -11.00 8.33 8.02
CA ALA A 46 -10.88 7.91 9.39
C ALA A 46 -11.19 6.43 9.52
N LEU A 47 -10.32 5.71 10.22
CA LEU A 47 -10.53 4.33 10.60
C LEU A 47 -11.02 4.30 12.05
N GLY A 48 -12.24 3.82 12.28
CA GLY A 48 -12.75 3.54 13.61
C GLY A 48 -12.10 2.30 14.24
N GLU A 49 -12.09 2.21 15.56
CA GLU A 49 -11.64 0.99 16.27
C GLU A 49 -12.50 -0.25 15.92
N ASP A 50 -13.74 -0.03 15.53
CA ASP A 50 -14.68 -1.03 15.02
C ASP A 50 -14.35 -1.55 13.60
N GLY A 51 -13.42 -0.89 12.92
CA GLY A 51 -12.99 -1.19 11.55
C GLY A 51 -13.74 -0.43 10.46
N THR A 52 -14.68 0.46 10.79
CA THR A 52 -15.38 1.29 9.81
C THR A 52 -14.42 2.33 9.22
N ILE A 53 -14.42 2.47 7.89
CA ILE A 53 -13.68 3.53 7.17
C ILE A 53 -14.69 4.62 6.80
N SER A 54 -14.50 5.81 7.37
CA SER A 54 -15.34 6.97 7.12
C SER A 54 -14.60 8.06 6.37
N ARG A 55 -15.29 8.70 5.43
CA ARG A 55 -14.82 9.91 4.76
C ARG A 55 -15.36 11.12 5.50
N TRP A 56 -14.47 11.98 5.99
CA TRP A 56 -14.80 13.14 6.82
C TRP A 56 -14.44 14.44 6.09
N ASP A 57 -15.45 15.27 5.80
CA ASP A 57 -15.23 16.66 5.36
C ASP A 57 -15.06 17.56 6.59
N LEU A 58 -13.83 18.06 6.76
CA LEU A 58 -13.49 18.93 7.88
C LEU A 58 -14.18 20.30 7.83
N THR A 59 -14.63 20.75 6.65
CA THR A 59 -15.33 22.03 6.49
C THR A 59 -16.80 21.90 6.83
N ALA A 60 -17.47 20.86 6.31
CA ALA A 60 -18.88 20.62 6.57
C ALA A 60 -19.13 20.00 7.95
N GLY A 61 -18.11 19.38 8.55
CA GLY A 61 -18.22 18.65 9.81
C GLY A 61 -19.04 17.35 9.69
N ASN A 62 -19.34 16.91 8.46
CA ASN A 62 -20.06 15.67 8.21
C ASN A 62 -19.11 14.55 7.79
N HIS A 63 -19.52 13.32 8.07
CA HIS A 63 -18.80 12.14 7.62
C HIS A 63 -19.80 11.12 7.08
N GLU A 64 -19.28 10.22 6.25
CA GLU A 64 -20.02 9.10 5.68
C GLU A 64 -19.16 7.84 5.73
N ALA A 65 -19.74 6.69 6.08
CA ALA A 65 -19.06 5.42 5.97
C ALA A 65 -18.89 5.06 4.48
N VAL A 66 -17.66 4.74 4.07
CA VAL A 66 -17.29 4.42 2.67
C VAL A 66 -16.71 3.02 2.51
N GLY A 67 -16.45 2.33 3.62
CA GLY A 67 -15.98 0.96 3.63
C GLY A 67 -15.82 0.44 5.05
N ALA A 68 -15.40 -0.80 5.18
CA ALA A 68 -15.03 -1.38 6.45
C ALA A 68 -13.87 -2.35 6.22
N THR A 69 -13.04 -2.53 7.24
CA THR A 69 -11.94 -3.48 7.18
C THR A 69 -12.33 -4.85 7.71
N THR A 70 -11.78 -5.89 7.11
CA THR A 70 -11.87 -7.28 7.57
C THR A 70 -10.54 -7.85 8.04
N VAL A 71 -9.50 -7.02 8.13
CA VAL A 71 -8.16 -7.43 8.58
C VAL A 71 -8.27 -8.12 9.94
N PRO A 72 -7.81 -9.38 10.04
CA PRO A 72 -7.95 -10.15 11.27
C PRO A 72 -7.14 -9.53 12.40
N ALA A 73 -7.62 -9.71 13.63
CA ALA A 73 -6.78 -9.49 14.79
C ALA A 73 -5.67 -10.54 14.85
N GLU A 74 -4.53 -10.18 15.43
CA GLU A 74 -3.37 -11.06 15.62
C GLU A 74 -3.14 -11.22 17.14
N PRO A 75 -3.98 -11.99 17.86
CA PRO A 75 -3.98 -12.04 19.32
C PRO A 75 -2.73 -12.70 19.91
N ASP A 76 -2.05 -13.55 19.12
CA ASP A 76 -0.81 -14.23 19.50
C ASP A 76 0.44 -13.40 19.14
N HIS A 77 0.27 -12.15 18.69
CA HIS A 77 1.38 -11.26 18.36
C HIS A 77 2.11 -10.82 19.63
N GLU A 78 3.43 -11.02 19.65
CA GLU A 78 4.30 -10.59 20.74
C GLU A 78 5.02 -9.28 20.38
N PRO A 79 4.76 -8.18 21.12
CA PRO A 79 5.41 -6.90 20.87
C PRO A 79 6.93 -6.99 20.98
N TRP A 80 7.64 -6.31 20.08
CA TRP A 80 9.10 -6.21 20.12
C TRP A 80 9.56 -4.77 20.37
N ASN A 81 10.46 -4.59 21.34
CA ASN A 81 11.06 -3.28 21.67
C ASN A 81 10.05 -2.12 21.83
N GLY A 82 8.86 -2.41 22.38
CA GLY A 82 7.79 -1.42 22.56
C GLY A 82 6.98 -1.10 21.29
N HIS A 83 7.25 -1.76 20.17
CA HIS A 83 6.40 -1.73 18.99
C HIS A 83 5.11 -2.48 19.28
N GLN A 84 4.01 -1.74 19.39
CA GLN A 84 2.69 -2.29 19.64
C GLN A 84 1.98 -2.50 18.31
N LEU A 85 1.37 -3.68 18.15
CA LEU A 85 0.48 -3.94 17.03
C LEU A 85 -0.69 -2.95 17.08
N ARG A 86 -0.90 -2.26 15.97
CA ARG A 86 -1.99 -1.28 15.82
C ARG A 86 -2.46 -1.23 14.38
N ARG A 87 -3.73 -0.90 14.18
CA ARG A 87 -4.22 -0.66 12.83
C ARG A 87 -3.70 0.66 12.30
N ARG A 88 -3.27 0.67 11.04
CA ARG A 88 -2.89 1.86 10.30
C ARG A 88 -3.71 1.99 9.03
N LEU A 89 -4.05 3.22 8.70
CA LEU A 89 -4.82 3.59 7.52
C LEU A 89 -3.91 4.33 6.54
N HIS A 90 -3.89 3.85 5.31
CA HIS A 90 -3.26 4.52 4.19
C HIS A 90 -4.33 4.84 3.14
N ALA A 91 -4.23 6.00 2.52
CA ALA A 91 -5.16 6.40 1.48
C ALA A 91 -4.44 6.61 0.15
N SER A 92 -5.06 6.18 -0.94
CA SER A 92 -4.69 6.65 -2.27
C SER A 92 -4.90 8.16 -2.37
N HIS A 93 -4.10 8.82 -3.20
CA HIS A 93 -4.12 10.28 -3.31
C HIS A 93 -5.51 10.84 -3.61
N ASP A 94 -6.28 10.21 -4.50
CA ASP A 94 -7.64 10.63 -4.87
C ASP A 94 -8.75 10.06 -3.96
N GLY A 95 -8.37 9.33 -2.92
CA GLY A 95 -9.28 8.77 -1.92
C GLY A 95 -10.20 7.67 -2.45
N LYS A 96 -9.89 7.04 -3.61
CA LYS A 96 -10.70 5.93 -4.14
C LYS A 96 -10.36 4.59 -3.53
N PHE A 97 -9.12 4.42 -3.10
CA PHE A 97 -8.64 3.24 -2.40
C PHE A 97 -8.14 3.61 -1.01
N ALA A 98 -8.33 2.70 -0.07
CA ALA A 98 -7.68 2.71 1.24
C ALA A 98 -6.98 1.37 1.46
N ALA A 99 -5.91 1.39 2.25
CA ALA A 99 -5.34 0.18 2.80
C ALA A 99 -5.40 0.25 4.33
N VAL A 100 -5.82 -0.85 4.93
CA VAL A 100 -5.74 -1.05 6.38
C VAL A 100 -4.75 -2.15 6.64
N VAL A 101 -3.79 -1.89 7.53
CA VAL A 101 -2.72 -2.85 7.88
C VAL A 101 -2.60 -2.95 9.39
N ASN A 102 -2.21 -4.11 9.88
CA ASN A 102 -1.68 -4.26 11.23
C ASN A 102 -0.21 -3.84 11.20
N ASP A 103 0.07 -2.63 11.66
CA ASP A 103 1.42 -2.10 11.81
C ASP A 103 2.18 -2.93 12.83
N TYR A 104 3.42 -3.31 12.50
CA TYR A 104 4.21 -4.33 13.21
C TYR A 104 3.59 -5.74 13.22
N GLY A 105 2.56 -6.00 12.41
CA GLY A 105 1.95 -7.32 12.24
C GLY A 105 2.03 -7.83 10.80
N ARG A 106 1.27 -8.89 10.52
CA ARG A 106 1.34 -9.66 9.29
C ARG A 106 0.39 -9.22 8.20
N PHE A 107 -0.79 -8.82 8.61
CA PHE A 107 -1.93 -8.74 7.72
C PHE A 107 -2.31 -7.32 7.37
N GLY A 108 -2.88 -7.19 6.19
CA GLY A 108 -3.56 -5.99 5.76
C GLY A 108 -4.47 -6.28 4.59
N GLU A 109 -5.11 -5.24 4.08
CA GLU A 109 -5.90 -5.33 2.86
C GLU A 109 -6.00 -3.98 2.17
N VAL A 110 -6.36 -3.99 0.88
CA VAL A 110 -6.74 -2.82 0.10
C VAL A 110 -8.23 -2.91 -0.21
N VAL A 111 -8.94 -1.82 0.00
CA VAL A 111 -10.38 -1.67 -0.22
C VAL A 111 -10.61 -0.60 -1.30
N ASP A 112 -11.47 -0.91 -2.28
CA ASP A 112 -12.04 0.09 -3.19
C ASP A 112 -13.20 0.79 -2.49
N LEU A 113 -13.01 2.07 -2.12
CA LEU A 113 -14.00 2.86 -1.36
C LEU A 113 -15.21 3.28 -2.20
N ARG A 114 -15.22 3.02 -3.52
CA ARG A 114 -16.39 3.26 -4.36
C ARG A 114 -17.40 2.13 -4.26
N THR A 115 -16.91 0.90 -4.05
CA THR A 115 -17.71 -0.32 -3.99
C THR A 115 -17.79 -0.90 -2.58
N GLY A 116 -16.82 -0.57 -1.73
CA GLY A 116 -16.61 -1.19 -0.42
C GLY A 116 -15.94 -2.57 -0.50
N GLU A 117 -15.50 -3.01 -1.68
CA GLU A 117 -14.93 -4.34 -1.87
C GLU A 117 -13.43 -4.38 -1.57
N VAL A 118 -12.98 -5.46 -0.94
CA VAL A 118 -11.56 -5.77 -0.78
C VAL A 118 -11.00 -6.21 -2.14
N THR A 119 -10.04 -5.44 -2.66
CA THR A 119 -9.37 -5.73 -3.94
C THR A 119 -8.10 -6.55 -3.79
N LEU A 120 -7.46 -6.48 -2.62
CA LEU A 120 -6.22 -7.21 -2.33
C LEU A 120 -6.12 -7.52 -0.84
N ALA A 121 -5.99 -8.80 -0.49
CA ALA A 121 -5.51 -9.19 0.83
C ALA A 121 -3.97 -9.14 0.85
N LEU A 122 -3.40 -8.59 1.92
CA LEU A 122 -1.96 -8.44 2.11
C LEU A 122 -1.48 -9.42 3.18
N ASP A 123 -0.39 -10.12 2.86
CA ASP A 123 0.32 -11.03 3.75
C ASP A 123 1.82 -10.87 3.50
N ASN A 124 2.54 -10.36 4.51
CA ASN A 124 3.98 -10.13 4.42
C ASN A 124 4.83 -11.38 4.75
N GLN A 125 4.19 -12.54 4.93
CA GLN A 125 4.73 -13.86 5.30
C GLN A 125 5.19 -14.04 6.76
N GLY A 126 5.12 -13.03 7.61
CA GLY A 126 5.35 -13.20 9.06
C GLY A 126 6.80 -13.07 9.54
N ASP A 127 7.78 -13.09 8.63
CA ASP A 127 9.19 -13.04 9.04
C ASP A 127 9.58 -11.64 9.52
N GLU A 128 9.91 -11.49 10.81
CA GLU A 128 10.44 -10.26 11.43
C GLU A 128 9.52 -9.04 11.20
N GLU A 129 8.21 -9.25 11.31
CA GLU A 129 7.19 -8.22 11.12
C GLU A 129 7.11 -7.23 12.28
N GLU A 130 7.38 -7.71 13.50
CA GLU A 130 7.39 -6.94 14.75
C GLU A 130 8.52 -5.89 14.80
N THR A 131 9.54 -6.05 13.95
CA THR A 131 10.74 -5.21 13.96
C THR A 131 10.57 -3.91 13.17
N VAL A 132 9.61 -3.84 12.24
CA VAL A 132 9.42 -2.70 11.35
C VAL A 132 7.93 -2.43 11.07
N PRO A 133 7.54 -1.17 10.82
CA PRO A 133 6.19 -0.86 10.37
C PRO A 133 5.78 -1.64 9.12
N PHE A 134 4.48 -1.88 8.96
CA PHE A 134 3.97 -2.51 7.74
C PHE A 134 4.26 -1.58 6.56
N SER A 135 5.20 -1.96 5.70
CA SER A 135 5.65 -1.10 4.61
C SER A 135 4.60 -1.11 3.49
N LEU A 136 3.86 -0.02 3.37
CA LEU A 136 2.83 0.16 2.35
C LEU A 136 2.75 1.63 1.91
N GLU A 137 2.61 1.86 0.61
CA GLU A 137 2.38 3.18 0.03
C GLU A 137 1.55 3.09 -1.26
N PHE A 138 0.64 4.03 -1.48
CA PHE A 138 -0.04 4.20 -2.75
C PHE A 138 0.74 5.09 -3.69
N ALA A 139 0.79 4.73 -4.98
CA ALA A 139 1.43 5.56 -6.00
C ALA A 139 0.61 5.57 -7.30
N GLN A 140 0.95 6.50 -8.18
CA GLN A 140 0.41 6.55 -9.53
C GLN A 140 1.47 6.08 -10.53
N SER A 141 1.11 5.10 -11.37
CA SER A 141 2.00 4.58 -12.41
C SER A 141 1.24 4.38 -13.71
N ARG A 142 1.63 5.12 -14.76
CA ARG A 142 1.01 5.07 -16.10
C ARG A 142 -0.51 5.25 -16.06
N GLY A 143 -0.98 6.19 -15.23
CA GLY A 143 -2.41 6.50 -15.07
C GLY A 143 -3.21 5.50 -14.22
N ARG A 144 -2.54 4.55 -13.55
CA ARG A 144 -3.17 3.57 -12.65
C ARG A 144 -2.72 3.80 -11.21
N CYS A 145 -3.65 3.58 -10.29
CA CYS A 145 -3.33 3.49 -8.87
C CYS A 145 -2.69 2.14 -8.58
N VAL A 146 -1.51 2.17 -8.00
CA VAL A 146 -0.77 0.98 -7.59
C VAL A 146 -0.49 1.06 -6.10
N VAL A 147 -0.39 -0.10 -5.47
CA VAL A 147 0.03 -0.24 -4.08
C VAL A 147 1.41 -0.89 -4.07
N ILE A 148 2.37 -0.24 -3.42
CA ILE A 148 3.69 -0.78 -3.12
C ILE A 148 3.59 -1.36 -1.72
N HIS A 149 3.91 -2.64 -1.54
CA HIS A 149 3.73 -3.31 -0.25
C HIS A 149 4.78 -4.39 0.00
N ARG A 150 5.02 -4.67 1.28
CA ARG A 150 5.88 -5.76 1.73
C ARG A 150 5.22 -7.11 1.50
N THR A 151 5.93 -8.01 0.82
CA THR A 151 5.50 -9.40 0.59
C THR A 151 6.42 -10.43 1.24
N ALA A 152 7.58 -9.99 1.77
CA ALA A 152 8.49 -10.76 2.62
C ALA A 152 9.41 -9.80 3.39
N TRP A 153 10.20 -10.28 4.36
CA TRP A 153 11.07 -9.44 5.19
C TRP A 153 11.93 -8.42 4.44
N ASN A 154 12.55 -8.85 3.34
CA ASN A 154 13.42 -8.01 2.53
C ASN A 154 12.88 -7.83 1.11
N ARG A 155 11.55 -7.75 0.95
CA ARG A 155 10.90 -7.69 -0.36
C ARG A 155 9.72 -6.73 -0.39
N LEU A 156 9.76 -5.83 -1.37
CA LEU A 156 8.62 -5.04 -1.79
C LEU A 156 8.17 -5.49 -3.19
N ASP A 157 6.85 -5.49 -3.37
CA ASP A 157 6.18 -5.73 -4.63
C ASP A 157 5.17 -4.62 -4.92
N VAL A 158 4.73 -4.56 -6.17
CA VAL A 158 3.73 -3.59 -6.63
C VAL A 158 2.54 -4.34 -7.17
N SER A 159 1.36 -4.06 -6.65
CA SER A 159 0.08 -4.56 -7.16
C SER A 159 -0.76 -3.44 -7.74
N ASP A 160 -1.60 -3.77 -8.69
CA ASP A 160 -2.67 -2.89 -9.17
C ASP A 160 -3.75 -2.77 -8.08
N ALA A 161 -4.10 -1.55 -7.67
CA ALA A 161 -5.00 -1.35 -6.52
C ALA A 161 -6.48 -1.69 -6.84
N GLU A 162 -6.87 -1.61 -8.12
CA GLU A 162 -8.24 -1.90 -8.55
C GLU A 162 -8.47 -3.41 -8.70
N THR A 163 -7.49 -4.12 -9.25
CA THR A 163 -7.63 -5.55 -9.58
C THR A 163 -6.94 -6.49 -8.61
N GLY A 164 -6.06 -5.97 -7.74
CA GLY A 164 -5.18 -6.76 -6.87
C GLY A 164 -4.04 -7.48 -7.61
N ALA A 165 -3.95 -7.35 -8.94
CA ALA A 165 -2.98 -8.10 -9.74
C ALA A 165 -1.53 -7.68 -9.42
N LEU A 166 -0.67 -8.65 -9.13
CA LEU A 166 0.76 -8.44 -8.92
C LEU A 166 1.45 -8.00 -10.22
N LEU A 167 2.05 -6.82 -10.23
CA LEU A 167 2.71 -6.22 -11.39
C LEU A 167 4.22 -6.46 -11.44
N THR A 168 4.81 -6.90 -10.33
CA THR A 168 6.24 -7.18 -10.18
C THR A 168 6.52 -8.65 -9.95
N ASP A 169 5.71 -9.54 -10.53
CA ASP A 169 6.01 -10.96 -10.46
C ASP A 169 7.40 -11.24 -11.07
N ARG A 170 8.22 -11.97 -10.33
CA ARG A 170 9.60 -12.33 -10.69
C ARG A 170 9.74 -13.83 -10.97
N SER A 171 8.62 -14.55 -11.10
CA SER A 171 8.60 -15.94 -11.57
C SER A 171 9.49 -16.09 -12.79
N LEU A 172 10.65 -16.73 -12.63
CA LEU A 172 11.47 -17.09 -13.76
C LEU A 172 10.67 -18.10 -14.59
N PRO A 173 10.55 -17.93 -15.92
CA PRO A 173 10.00 -18.98 -16.74
C PRO A 173 10.82 -20.24 -16.47
N HIS A 174 10.15 -21.33 -16.08
CA HIS A 174 10.80 -22.61 -15.86
C HIS A 174 11.70 -22.90 -17.06
N LEU A 175 13.02 -22.97 -16.82
CA LEU A 175 13.96 -23.46 -17.82
C LEU A 175 13.49 -24.87 -18.17
N GLN A 176 12.91 -25.04 -19.35
CA GLN A 176 12.69 -26.37 -19.92
C GLN A 176 14.06 -27.02 -19.97
N THR A 177 14.27 -28.03 -19.13
CA THR A 177 15.45 -28.87 -19.15
C THR A 177 15.54 -29.47 -20.54
N ARG A 178 16.43 -28.92 -21.38
CA ARG A 178 16.77 -29.51 -22.67
C ARG A 178 17.25 -30.93 -22.38
N LYS A 179 16.47 -31.93 -22.83
CA LYS A 179 16.91 -33.34 -22.82
C LYS A 179 18.32 -33.42 -23.42
N PRO A 180 19.26 -34.15 -22.78
CA PRO A 180 20.58 -34.32 -23.35
C PRO A 180 20.44 -34.93 -24.75
N ARG A 181 21.06 -34.27 -25.73
CA ARG A 181 21.12 -34.71 -27.12
C ARG A 181 21.88 -36.04 -27.12
N ARG A 182 21.20 -37.13 -27.48
CA ARG A 182 21.83 -38.46 -27.60
C ARG A 182 23.06 -38.32 -28.49
N SER A 183 24.23 -38.65 -27.96
CA SER A 183 25.46 -38.84 -28.72
C SER A 183 25.25 -40.03 -29.65
N THR A 184 25.21 -39.77 -30.96
CA THR A 184 25.31 -40.81 -31.96
C THR A 184 26.76 -41.28 -31.98
N THR A 185 27.03 -42.43 -31.38
CA THR A 185 28.33 -43.09 -31.49
C THR A 185 28.52 -43.50 -32.95
N ALA A 186 29.57 -42.97 -33.59
CA ALA A 186 29.99 -43.39 -34.92
C ALA A 186 30.54 -44.83 -34.84
N THR A 187 29.93 -45.73 -35.61
CA THR A 187 30.45 -47.08 -35.84
C THR A 187 31.66 -46.99 -36.77
N THR A 188 32.87 -47.23 -36.26
CA THR A 188 34.07 -47.40 -37.09
C THR A 188 34.00 -48.76 -37.78
N SER A 189 33.98 -48.73 -39.11
CA SER A 189 34.18 -49.85 -40.01
C SER A 189 35.66 -50.24 -40.03
N THR A 190 35.98 -51.51 -39.79
CA THR A 190 37.29 -52.08 -40.10
C THR A 190 37.09 -53.07 -41.25
N ALA A 191 37.46 -52.64 -42.45
CA ALA A 191 37.65 -53.53 -43.59
C ALA A 191 39.06 -54.14 -43.50
N GLN A 192 39.13 -55.47 -43.48
CA GLN A 192 40.36 -56.25 -43.54
C GLN A 192 40.58 -56.66 -45.01
N CYS A 193 41.69 -56.24 -45.61
CA CYS A 193 42.19 -56.75 -46.89
C CYS A 193 43.42 -57.63 -46.63
N MET A 194 43.38 -58.81 -47.25
CA MET A 194 44.42 -59.84 -47.52
C MET A 194 45.66 -59.91 -46.61
#